data_AF-A0A423TP04-F1
#
_entry.id   AF-A0A423TP04-F1
#
_cell.length_a   1.000
_cell.length_b   1.000
_cell.length_c   1.000
_cell.angle_alpha   90.00
_cell.angle_beta   90.00
_cell.angle_gamma   90.00
#
_symmetry.space_group_name_H-M   'P 1'
#
loop_
_entity.id
_entity.type
_entity.pdbx_description
1 polymer ?
#
loop_
_entity_poly.entity_id
_entity_poly.type
_entity_poly.pdbx_seq_one_letter_code
_entity_poly.pdbx_strand_id
1 'polypeptide(L)'
;MEDNRTYLPPEWNNDERMRVLLGPMPKAQDTVARNARLTFWSAAIHLWCKRTNKLIFTLQETLAAFRRGTQLPLSIPEVLVHMNSTAEVLPIGELPLGEQPQESWLRWGQRVFLATPSRFAWNKFKKIIGVSDIEGTTFVNTVMLQEMCDQVTKRYWESATKNYPVNLPVALPHLYHRINECIGTADNLHLVVETLAYQGLAATTVHNGTTYVKFVMPGDTSKPEITLADLAEINLLCAVEQVQDNINSINAEITELQVNAKASLKSGSRVQTGVEAIRDSFKGDLSAEGVANTMDELQEVLEECQDINSVLATGVTEQDVDDTALLKELDELMSTDQKSSKQHEELINSMSSLTLPDVPKRNPLSSLNTQPSSPTLKATP
;
A
#
# COMPACT_ATOMS: atom_id res chain seq x y z
N MET A 1 -23.67 -18.66 5.17
CA MET A 1 -23.20 -17.34 4.74
C MET A 1 -23.95 -16.32 5.58
N GLU A 2 -23.42 -15.99 6.75
CA GLU A 2 -24.02 -15.00 7.64
C GLU A 2 -23.90 -13.63 6.96
N ASP A 3 -25.04 -13.03 6.62
CA ASP A 3 -25.11 -11.71 6.00
C ASP A 3 -24.69 -10.68 7.06
N ASN A 4 -23.37 -10.44 7.18
CA ASN A 4 -22.74 -9.61 8.22
C ASN A 4 -22.98 -8.11 7.96
N ARG A 5 -24.23 -7.73 7.69
CA ARG A 5 -24.70 -6.35 7.54
C ARG A 5 -25.17 -5.79 8.87
N THR A 6 -24.35 -5.96 9.90
CA THR A 6 -24.69 -5.49 11.25
C THR A 6 -24.91 -3.98 11.30
N TYR A 7 -24.40 -3.23 10.31
CA TYR A 7 -24.55 -1.78 10.16
C TYR A 7 -25.95 -1.32 9.71
N LEU A 8 -26.84 -2.24 9.38
CA LEU A 8 -28.21 -1.89 8.99
C LEU A 8 -29.03 -1.52 10.24
N PRO A 9 -29.78 -0.40 10.20
CA PRO A 9 -30.66 -0.02 11.31
C PRO A 9 -31.70 -1.12 11.62
N PRO A 10 -32.17 -1.26 12.86
CA PRO A 10 -33.19 -2.24 13.23
C PRO A 10 -34.49 -2.10 12.42
N GLU A 11 -34.77 -0.88 11.93
CA GLU A 11 -35.86 -0.56 11.01
C GLU A 11 -35.78 -1.25 9.65
N TRP A 12 -34.59 -1.76 9.28
CA TRP A 12 -34.35 -2.41 8.00
C TRP A 12 -35.20 -3.66 7.78
N ASN A 13 -35.57 -4.34 8.88
CA ASN A 13 -36.42 -5.53 8.87
C ASN A 13 -37.91 -5.21 8.71
N ASN A 14 -38.32 -3.94 8.70
CA ASN A 14 -39.71 -3.54 8.48
C ASN A 14 -39.94 -3.20 6.99
N ASP A 15 -40.57 -4.12 6.27
CA ASP A 15 -40.81 -4.05 4.82
C ASP A 15 -41.62 -2.82 4.40
N GLU A 16 -42.64 -2.47 5.18
CA GLU A 16 -43.51 -1.34 4.89
C GLU A 16 -42.78 -0.01 5.05
N ARG A 17 -41.98 0.11 6.13
CA ARG A 17 -41.15 1.28 6.39
C ARG A 17 -40.03 1.42 5.36
N MET A 18 -39.39 0.30 5.00
CA MET A 18 -38.31 0.30 4.00
C MET A 18 -38.80 0.63 2.59
N ARG A 19 -39.99 0.16 2.20
CA ARG A 19 -40.59 0.54 0.90
C ARG A 19 -40.77 2.06 0.79
N VAL A 20 -41.16 2.73 1.88
CA VAL A 20 -41.30 4.19 1.93
C VAL A 20 -39.94 4.89 1.90
N LEU A 21 -38.94 4.35 2.61
CA LEU A 21 -37.60 4.93 2.73
C LEU A 21 -36.74 4.77 1.46
N LEU A 22 -36.92 3.69 0.70
CA LEU A 22 -36.25 3.42 -0.57
C LEU A 22 -36.83 4.26 -1.74
N GLY A 23 -38.02 4.83 -1.55
CA GLY A 23 -38.69 5.67 -2.53
C GLY A 23 -38.02 7.04 -2.75
N PRO A 24 -38.47 7.81 -3.76
CA PRO A 24 -37.94 9.15 -4.02
C PRO A 24 -38.19 10.08 -2.84
N MET A 25 -37.31 11.07 -2.64
CA MET A 25 -37.41 12.01 -1.53
C MET A 25 -38.79 12.72 -1.52
N PRO A 26 -39.39 12.99 -0.34
CA PRO A 26 -40.65 13.71 -0.28
C PRO A 26 -40.51 15.11 -0.87
N LYS A 27 -41.63 15.64 -1.37
CA LYS A 27 -41.69 17.00 -1.93
C LYS A 27 -41.22 18.01 -0.87
N ALA A 28 -40.62 19.11 -1.32
CA ALA A 28 -40.07 20.13 -0.43
C ALA A 28 -41.09 20.76 0.55
N GLN A 29 -42.39 20.64 0.25
CA GLN A 29 -43.48 21.12 1.10
C GLN A 29 -43.69 20.25 2.36
N ASP A 30 -43.34 18.95 2.29
CA ASP A 30 -43.45 18.01 3.40
C ASP A 30 -42.13 17.94 4.19
N THR A 31 -41.80 19.05 4.86
CA THR A 31 -40.53 19.23 5.58
C THR A 31 -40.30 18.16 6.66
N VAL A 32 -41.35 17.75 7.36
CA VAL A 32 -41.25 16.74 8.44
C VAL A 32 -40.88 15.36 7.88
N ALA A 33 -41.59 14.89 6.86
CA ALA A 33 -41.31 13.58 6.25
C ALA A 33 -39.94 13.57 5.54
N ARG A 34 -39.56 14.70 4.93
CA ARG A 34 -38.25 14.89 4.31
C ARG A 34 -37.14 14.84 5.35
N ASN A 35 -37.25 15.61 6.42
CA ASN A 35 -36.25 15.64 7.50
C ASN A 35 -36.09 14.28 8.16
N ALA A 36 -37.19 13.58 8.47
CA ALA A 36 -37.12 12.24 9.05
C ALA A 36 -36.36 11.25 8.15
N ARG A 37 -36.56 11.34 6.82
CA ARG A 37 -35.84 10.50 5.85
C ARG A 37 -34.37 10.89 5.72
N LEU A 38 -34.06 12.19 5.73
CA LEU A 38 -32.69 12.70 5.70
C LEU A 38 -31.91 12.22 6.93
N THR A 39 -32.46 12.40 8.13
CA THR A 39 -31.85 11.98 9.39
C THR A 39 -31.66 10.46 9.45
N PHE A 40 -32.63 9.69 8.96
CA PHE A 40 -32.50 8.23 8.89
C PHE A 40 -31.32 7.81 8.01
N TRP A 41 -31.25 8.32 6.78
CA TRP A 41 -30.22 7.91 5.83
C TRP A 41 -28.84 8.49 6.19
N SER A 42 -28.73 9.70 6.72
CA SER A 42 -27.44 10.24 7.17
C SER A 42 -26.88 9.40 8.33
N ALA A 43 -27.71 9.06 9.33
CA ALA A 43 -27.32 8.17 10.42
C ALA A 43 -26.91 6.77 9.93
N ALA A 44 -27.66 6.20 8.96
CA ALA A 44 -27.34 4.92 8.37
C ALA A 44 -25.99 4.94 7.62
N ILE A 45 -25.72 6.01 6.85
CA ILE A 45 -24.46 6.20 6.13
C ILE A 45 -23.29 6.33 7.12
N HIS A 46 -23.42 7.14 8.17
CA HIS A 46 -22.38 7.24 9.22
C HIS A 46 -22.09 5.89 9.89
N LEU A 47 -23.15 5.13 10.22
CA LEU A 47 -22.99 3.82 10.84
C LEU A 47 -22.31 2.83 9.90
N TRP A 48 -22.66 2.86 8.61
CA TRP A 48 -22.01 2.07 7.58
C TRP A 48 -20.53 2.41 7.43
N CYS A 49 -20.17 3.69 7.27
CA CYS A 49 -18.78 4.15 7.22
C CYS A 49 -17.99 3.66 8.43
N LYS A 50 -18.55 3.82 9.64
CA LYS A 50 -17.90 3.43 10.91
C LYS A 50 -17.69 1.92 11.03
N ARG A 51 -18.69 1.11 10.67
CA ARG A 51 -18.61 -0.36 10.78
C ARG A 51 -17.73 -0.99 9.71
N THR A 52 -17.66 -0.37 8.53
CA THR A 52 -16.85 -0.87 7.40
C THR A 52 -15.45 -0.25 7.35
N ASN A 53 -15.15 0.69 8.27
CA ASN A 53 -13.96 1.52 8.28
C ASN A 53 -13.70 2.24 6.92
N LYS A 54 -14.79 2.61 6.23
CA LYS A 54 -14.74 3.33 4.95
C LYS A 54 -14.86 4.83 5.19
N LEU A 55 -13.71 5.48 5.25
CA LEU A 55 -13.59 6.94 5.34
C LEU A 55 -13.90 7.62 3.99
N ILE A 56 -13.39 7.03 2.91
CA ILE A 56 -13.57 7.48 1.52
C ILE A 56 -14.57 6.53 0.86
N PHE A 57 -15.59 7.08 0.20
CA PHE A 57 -16.60 6.28 -0.48
C PHE A 57 -17.21 7.02 -1.68
N THR A 58 -17.81 6.27 -2.59
CA THR A 58 -18.54 6.81 -3.76
C THR A 58 -20.05 6.69 -3.58
N LEU A 59 -20.81 7.40 -4.43
CA LEU A 59 -22.27 7.24 -4.47
C LEU A 59 -22.66 5.78 -4.81
N GLN A 60 -21.96 5.16 -5.75
CA GLN A 60 -22.24 3.78 -6.18
C GLN A 60 -22.02 2.77 -5.06
N GLU A 61 -20.94 2.91 -4.28
CA GLU A 61 -20.69 2.05 -3.13
C GLU A 61 -21.76 2.21 -2.05
N THR A 62 -22.20 3.45 -1.79
CA THR A 62 -23.29 3.72 -0.84
C THR A 62 -24.59 3.08 -1.32
N LEU A 63 -24.97 3.26 -2.59
CA LEU A 63 -26.17 2.67 -3.18
C LEU A 63 -26.11 1.14 -3.15
N ALA A 64 -24.95 0.54 -3.45
CA ALA A 64 -24.75 -0.89 -3.40
C ALA A 64 -24.84 -1.43 -1.96
N ALA A 65 -24.27 -0.73 -0.98
CA ALA A 65 -24.34 -1.11 0.44
C ALA A 65 -25.77 -1.13 0.98
N PHE A 66 -26.61 -0.18 0.54
CA PHE A 66 -28.02 -0.08 0.93
C PHE A 66 -28.98 -0.72 -0.08
N ARG A 67 -28.50 -1.60 -0.96
CA ARG A 67 -29.34 -2.32 -1.90
C ARG A 67 -30.16 -3.40 -1.19
N ARG A 68 -31.48 -3.38 -1.41
CA ARG A 68 -32.41 -4.39 -0.92
C ARG A 68 -33.03 -5.16 -2.09
N GLY A 69 -32.48 -6.34 -2.39
CA GLY A 69 -32.89 -7.14 -3.55
C GLY A 69 -32.63 -6.40 -4.87
N THR A 70 -33.69 -6.03 -5.58
CA THR A 70 -33.62 -5.21 -6.81
C THR A 70 -33.80 -3.72 -6.58
N GLN A 71 -34.12 -3.30 -5.35
CA GLN A 71 -34.42 -1.90 -5.03
C GLN A 71 -33.17 -1.16 -4.54
N LEU A 72 -32.93 0.01 -5.14
CA LEU A 72 -31.92 0.98 -4.71
C LEU A 72 -32.62 2.18 -4.06
N PRO A 73 -32.07 2.76 -2.99
CA PRO A 73 -32.68 3.91 -2.36
C PRO A 73 -32.48 5.17 -3.22
N LEU A 74 -33.55 5.62 -3.86
CA LEU A 74 -33.55 6.79 -4.75
C LEU A 74 -33.30 8.10 -4.00
N SER A 75 -33.45 8.11 -2.68
CA SER A 75 -33.24 9.28 -1.83
C SER A 75 -31.77 9.54 -1.48
N ILE A 76 -30.85 8.57 -1.63
CA ILE A 76 -29.44 8.75 -1.21
C ILE A 76 -28.73 9.92 -1.89
N PRO A 77 -28.86 10.16 -3.20
CA PRO A 77 -28.23 11.31 -3.83
C PRO A 77 -28.64 12.64 -3.16
N GLU A 78 -29.93 12.82 -2.86
CA GLU A 78 -30.41 14.01 -2.14
C GLU A 78 -29.94 14.06 -0.67
N VAL A 79 -29.75 12.91 -0.03
CA VAL A 79 -29.19 12.81 1.32
C VAL A 79 -27.72 13.25 1.31
N LEU A 80 -26.90 12.79 0.37
CA LEU A 80 -25.50 13.21 0.26
C LEU A 80 -25.37 14.71 0.00
N VAL A 81 -26.28 15.29 -0.78
CA VAL A 81 -26.35 16.75 -0.95
C VAL A 81 -26.63 17.46 0.37
N HIS A 82 -27.57 16.92 1.15
CA HIS A 82 -27.85 17.46 2.47
C HIS A 82 -26.66 17.31 3.42
N MET A 83 -26.01 16.15 3.45
CA MET A 83 -24.81 15.89 4.26
C MET A 83 -23.64 16.78 3.86
N ASN A 84 -23.50 17.12 2.57
CA ASN A 84 -22.55 18.13 2.11
C ASN A 84 -22.93 19.52 2.62
N SER A 85 -24.22 19.88 2.57
CA SER A 85 -24.67 21.18 3.11
C SER A 85 -24.49 21.32 4.62
N THR A 86 -24.50 20.22 5.37
CA THR A 86 -24.19 20.19 6.81
C THR A 86 -22.70 19.96 7.10
N ALA A 87 -21.85 19.85 6.08
CA ALA A 87 -20.42 19.56 6.17
C ALA A 87 -20.08 18.22 6.85
N GLU A 88 -21.03 17.28 6.94
CA GLU A 88 -20.83 15.91 7.46
C GLU A 88 -20.06 15.03 6.46
N VAL A 89 -20.21 15.32 5.17
CA VAL A 89 -19.58 14.60 4.06
C VAL A 89 -19.16 15.59 3.00
N LEU A 90 -17.90 15.57 2.58
CA LEU A 90 -17.38 16.49 1.57
C LEU A 90 -16.72 15.73 0.41
N PRO A 91 -16.76 16.24 -0.82
CA PRO A 91 -15.95 15.71 -1.91
C PRO A 91 -14.46 15.85 -1.58
N ILE A 92 -13.65 14.85 -1.93
CA ILE A 92 -12.20 14.86 -1.62
C ILE A 92 -11.49 16.11 -2.17
N GLY A 93 -11.88 16.57 -3.37
CA GLY A 93 -11.30 17.75 -4.02
C GLY A 93 -11.74 19.09 -3.44
N GLU A 94 -12.74 19.10 -2.55
CA GLU A 94 -13.12 20.31 -1.80
C GLU A 94 -12.37 20.44 -0.47
N LEU A 95 -11.59 19.43 -0.08
CA LEU A 95 -10.70 19.53 1.06
C LEU A 95 -9.54 20.47 0.70
N PRO A 96 -9.22 21.47 1.55
CA PRO A 96 -8.14 22.42 1.30
C PRO A 96 -6.76 21.80 1.55
N LEU A 97 -6.48 20.66 0.94
CA LEU A 97 -5.19 19.98 1.02
C LEU A 97 -4.25 20.69 0.03
N GLY A 98 -3.13 21.23 0.52
CA GLY A 98 -2.03 21.73 -0.33
C GLY A 98 -1.70 23.23 -0.26
N GLU A 99 -2.58 24.12 0.19
CA GLU A 99 -2.28 25.56 0.33
C GLU A 99 -2.63 26.05 1.75
N GLN A 100 -1.66 26.69 2.43
CA GLN A 100 -1.71 27.05 3.85
C GLN A 100 -2.93 27.92 4.20
N PRO A 101 -3.73 27.48 5.19
CA PRO A 101 -3.82 28.22 6.44
C PRO A 101 -3.75 27.32 7.69
N GLN A 102 -3.02 27.82 8.69
CA GLN A 102 -2.90 27.31 10.05
C GLN A 102 -4.20 27.50 10.84
N GLU A 103 -5.27 26.78 10.46
CA GLU A 103 -6.57 26.87 11.13
C GLU A 103 -6.99 25.52 11.68
N SER A 104 -7.33 25.48 12.97
CA SER A 104 -7.87 24.30 13.62
C SER A 104 -9.10 23.79 12.88
N TRP A 105 -9.31 22.46 12.88
CA TRP A 105 -10.49 21.83 12.29
C TRP A 105 -11.82 22.45 12.76
N LEU A 106 -11.89 22.91 14.02
CA LEU A 106 -13.07 23.64 14.53
C LEU A 106 -13.33 24.96 13.77
N ARG A 107 -12.28 25.73 13.47
CA ARG A 107 -12.37 26.98 12.71
C ARG A 107 -12.67 26.74 11.23
N TRP A 108 -12.09 25.68 10.65
CA TRP A 108 -12.45 25.20 9.33
C TRP A 108 -13.92 24.76 9.26
N GLY A 109 -14.35 23.88 10.17
CA GLY A 109 -15.70 23.32 10.21
C GLY A 109 -16.75 24.39 10.42
N GLN A 110 -16.47 25.38 11.27
CA GLN A 110 -17.29 26.59 11.39
C GLN A 110 -17.34 27.39 10.08
N ARG A 111 -16.23 27.57 9.37
CA ARG A 111 -16.25 28.26 8.07
C ARG A 111 -17.03 27.49 7.02
N VAL A 112 -16.82 26.18 6.89
CA VAL A 112 -17.55 25.36 5.91
C VAL A 112 -19.05 25.34 6.24
N PHE A 113 -19.41 25.24 7.53
CA PHE A 113 -20.80 25.23 7.99
C PHE A 113 -21.50 26.60 7.90
N LEU A 114 -20.80 27.72 8.11
CA LEU A 114 -21.38 29.08 8.05
C LEU A 114 -21.25 29.77 6.69
N ALA A 115 -20.22 29.47 5.88
CA ALA A 115 -19.90 30.24 4.67
C ALA A 115 -20.54 29.70 3.39
N THR A 116 -21.23 28.56 3.44
CA THR A 116 -21.73 27.90 2.24
C THR A 116 -23.25 28.02 2.14
N PRO A 117 -23.80 29.07 1.49
CA PRO A 117 -25.21 29.05 1.11
C PRO A 117 -25.41 27.91 0.11
N SER A 118 -26.14 26.89 0.57
CA SER A 118 -26.41 25.55 0.01
C SER A 118 -26.72 25.46 -1.51
N ARG A 119 -27.04 26.57 -2.17
CA ARG A 119 -27.27 26.62 -3.63
C ARG A 119 -25.99 26.88 -4.43
N PHE A 120 -25.00 27.53 -3.84
CA PHE A 120 -23.74 27.88 -4.51
C PHE A 120 -22.80 26.68 -4.63
N ALA A 121 -22.73 25.84 -3.59
CA ALA A 121 -22.00 24.57 -3.63
C ALA A 121 -22.61 23.61 -4.64
N TRP A 122 -23.94 23.44 -4.67
CA TRP A 122 -24.58 22.55 -5.64
C TRP A 122 -24.50 23.06 -7.09
N ASN A 123 -24.59 24.37 -7.33
CA ASN A 123 -24.41 24.93 -8.67
C ASN A 123 -22.96 24.89 -9.14
N LYS A 124 -21.97 24.99 -8.23
CA LYS A 124 -20.57 24.73 -8.56
C LYS A 124 -20.32 23.24 -8.76
N PHE A 125 -20.81 22.38 -7.89
CA PHE A 125 -20.77 20.92 -8.00
C PHE A 125 -21.36 20.46 -9.34
N LYS A 126 -22.59 20.88 -9.70
CA LYS A 126 -23.23 20.60 -11.00
C LYS A 126 -22.54 21.20 -12.23
N LYS A 127 -21.73 22.24 -12.04
CA LYS A 127 -21.04 22.96 -13.14
C LYS A 127 -19.61 22.43 -13.35
N ILE A 128 -18.97 21.98 -12.29
CA ILE A 128 -17.66 21.30 -12.29
C ILE A 128 -17.86 19.84 -12.73
N ILE A 129 -18.93 19.22 -12.25
CA ILE A 129 -19.33 17.84 -12.50
C ILE A 129 -20.65 17.95 -13.27
N GLY A 130 -20.60 17.85 -14.60
CA GLY A 130 -21.84 17.76 -15.38
C GLY A 130 -22.76 16.71 -14.73
N VAL A 131 -24.08 16.95 -14.69
CA VAL A 131 -25.07 16.16 -13.91
C VAL A 131 -24.99 14.63 -14.10
N SER A 132 -24.28 14.15 -15.12
CA SER A 132 -23.93 12.75 -15.38
C SER A 132 -22.75 12.17 -14.57
N ASP A 133 -21.96 12.96 -13.83
CA ASP A 133 -20.63 12.57 -13.32
C ASP A 133 -20.54 12.46 -11.77
N ILE A 134 -21.70 12.48 -11.09
CA ILE A 134 -21.79 12.24 -9.64
C ILE A 134 -21.40 10.79 -9.29
N GLU A 135 -21.50 9.87 -10.26
CA GLU A 135 -21.17 8.46 -10.07
C GLU A 135 -19.67 8.22 -9.78
N GLY A 136 -18.78 9.08 -10.30
CA GLY A 136 -17.33 9.00 -10.08
C GLY A 136 -16.81 9.83 -8.89
N THR A 137 -17.68 10.59 -8.23
CA THR A 137 -17.24 11.48 -7.14
C THR A 137 -16.93 10.69 -5.86
N THR A 138 -15.73 10.88 -5.32
CA THR A 138 -15.32 10.35 -4.03
C THR A 138 -15.64 11.36 -2.92
N PHE A 139 -16.34 10.86 -1.91
CA PHE A 139 -16.76 11.58 -0.73
C PHE A 139 -15.95 11.12 0.47
N VAL A 140 -15.71 12.04 1.40
CA VAL A 140 -15.00 11.82 2.65
C VAL A 140 -15.95 12.12 3.81
N ASN A 141 -16.06 11.18 4.74
CA ASN A 141 -16.81 11.38 5.98
C ASN A 141 -15.98 12.24 6.94
N THR A 142 -16.35 13.51 7.10
CA THR A 142 -15.56 14.50 7.86
C THR A 142 -15.59 14.22 9.36
N VAL A 143 -16.72 13.72 9.88
CA VAL A 143 -16.89 13.35 11.29
C VAL A 143 -15.98 12.17 11.62
N MET A 144 -15.98 11.15 10.77
CA MET A 144 -15.11 9.99 10.93
C MET A 144 -13.64 10.35 10.74
N LEU A 145 -13.30 11.23 9.79
CA LEU A 145 -11.93 11.72 9.58
C LEU A 145 -11.36 12.29 10.88
N GLN A 146 -12.12 13.14 11.56
CA GLN A 146 -11.70 13.72 12.83
C GLN A 146 -11.54 12.67 13.93
N GLU A 147 -12.51 11.77 14.09
CA GLU A 147 -12.40 10.66 15.06
C GLU A 147 -11.15 9.80 14.80
N MET A 148 -10.79 9.59 13.53
CA MET A 148 -9.59 8.84 13.14
C MET A 148 -8.31 9.61 13.43
N CYS A 149 -8.24 10.91 13.11
CA CYS A 149 -7.11 11.79 13.45
C CYS A 149 -6.78 11.71 14.96
N ASP A 150 -7.80 11.79 15.81
CA ASP A 150 -7.64 11.73 17.27
C ASP A 150 -7.17 10.33 17.72
N GLN A 151 -7.76 9.26 17.17
CA GLN A 151 -7.38 7.89 17.48
C GLN A 151 -5.95 7.58 17.07
N VAL A 152 -5.52 8.02 15.88
CA VAL A 152 -4.16 7.82 15.36
C VAL A 152 -3.16 8.53 16.24
N THR A 153 -3.41 9.80 16.57
CA THR A 153 -2.53 10.59 17.43
C THR A 153 -2.41 9.94 18.82
N LYS A 154 -3.54 9.51 19.41
CA LYS A 154 -3.55 8.83 20.71
C LYS A 154 -2.77 7.50 20.68
N ARG A 155 -3.06 6.62 19.72
CA ARG A 155 -2.36 5.33 19.54
C ARG A 155 -0.87 5.52 19.30
N TYR A 156 -0.51 6.52 18.52
CA TYR A 156 0.87 6.88 18.26
C TYR A 156 1.60 7.21 19.56
N TRP A 157 1.08 8.13 20.39
CA TRP A 157 1.72 8.52 21.65
C TRP A 157 1.70 7.41 22.73
N GLU A 158 0.65 6.59 22.78
CA GLU A 158 0.58 5.41 23.66
C GLU A 158 1.61 4.33 23.29
N SER A 159 1.97 4.23 22.01
CA SER A 159 2.97 3.27 21.53
C SER A 159 4.39 3.85 21.52
N ALA A 160 4.56 5.13 21.21
CA ALA A 160 5.85 5.80 21.18
C ALA A 160 6.54 5.77 22.55
N THR A 161 5.76 5.86 23.62
CA THR A 161 6.26 5.73 25.01
C THR A 161 6.86 4.36 25.34
N LYS A 162 6.66 3.32 24.52
CA LYS A 162 7.15 1.96 24.81
C LYS A 162 8.38 1.55 24.01
N ASN A 163 8.48 1.93 22.73
CA ASN A 163 9.41 1.28 21.80
C ASN A 163 10.32 2.21 20.98
N TYR A 164 10.12 3.53 20.93
CA TYR A 164 10.89 4.43 20.06
C TYR A 164 11.12 5.82 20.69
N PRO A 165 12.20 6.55 20.32
CA PRO A 165 12.36 7.94 20.73
C PRO A 165 11.17 8.80 20.29
N VAL A 166 10.57 9.48 21.26
CA VAL A 166 9.25 10.12 21.17
C VAL A 166 9.19 11.33 20.21
N ASN A 167 10.32 11.77 19.64
CA ASN A 167 10.44 12.97 18.82
C ASN A 167 11.07 12.71 17.43
N LEU A 168 11.14 11.46 16.98
CA LEU A 168 11.62 11.14 15.64
C LEU A 168 10.47 11.06 14.62
N PRO A 169 10.71 11.43 13.36
CA PRO A 169 9.79 11.18 12.26
C PRO A 169 9.61 9.68 12.05
N VAL A 170 8.40 9.27 11.70
CA VAL A 170 8.06 7.86 11.43
C VAL A 170 7.68 7.70 9.97
N ALA A 171 8.22 6.66 9.34
CA ALA A 171 7.87 6.31 7.97
C ALA A 171 6.41 5.83 7.90
N LEU A 172 5.66 6.34 6.92
CA LEU A 172 4.22 6.09 6.75
C LEU A 172 3.87 4.59 6.64
N PRO A 173 4.66 3.72 5.96
CA PRO A 173 4.42 2.28 5.96
C PRO A 173 4.54 1.62 7.36
N HIS A 174 5.52 2.04 8.15
CA HIS A 174 5.71 1.53 9.52
C HIS A 174 4.58 1.99 10.43
N LEU A 175 4.16 3.25 10.26
CA LEU A 175 2.99 3.78 10.95
C LEU A 175 1.75 2.96 10.59
N TYR A 176 1.52 2.68 9.30
CA TYR A 176 0.40 1.86 8.83
C TYR A 176 0.37 0.49 9.49
N HIS A 177 1.50 -0.25 9.49
CA HIS A 177 1.55 -1.57 10.12
C HIS A 177 1.13 -1.51 11.61
N ARG A 178 1.49 -0.45 12.32
CA ARG A 178 1.20 -0.29 13.75
C ARG A 178 -0.26 0.09 14.05
N ILE A 179 -0.92 0.80 13.14
CA ILE A 179 -2.28 1.34 13.36
C ILE A 179 -3.32 0.83 12.35
N ASN A 180 -2.96 -0.17 11.56
CA ASN A 180 -3.82 -0.76 10.53
C ASN A 180 -5.20 -1.15 11.08
N GLU A 181 -5.24 -1.73 12.27
CA GLU A 181 -6.47 -2.14 12.95
C GLU A 181 -7.47 -0.98 13.15
N CYS A 182 -6.98 0.25 13.30
CA CYS A 182 -7.81 1.45 13.47
C CYS A 182 -8.18 2.12 12.16
N ILE A 183 -7.30 2.10 11.16
CA ILE A 183 -7.46 2.91 9.94
C ILE A 183 -8.08 2.14 8.77
N GLY A 184 -7.86 0.83 8.71
CA GLY A 184 -8.29 0.00 7.59
C GLY A 184 -7.37 0.17 6.38
N THR A 185 -7.61 1.16 5.53
CA THR A 185 -6.93 1.30 4.22
C THR A 185 -5.74 2.28 4.27
N ALA A 186 -4.73 2.05 3.42
CA ALA A 186 -3.59 2.97 3.28
C ALA A 186 -4.01 4.38 2.82
N ASP A 187 -5.01 4.48 1.94
CA ASP A 187 -5.56 5.75 1.48
C ASP A 187 -6.17 6.57 2.62
N ASN A 188 -6.84 5.89 3.57
CA ASN A 188 -7.37 6.54 4.76
C ASN A 188 -6.23 7.11 5.62
N LEU A 189 -5.11 6.38 5.76
CA LEU A 189 -3.95 6.86 6.50
C LEU A 189 -3.35 8.10 5.82
N HIS A 190 -3.18 8.05 4.51
CA HIS A 190 -2.65 9.19 3.75
C HIS A 190 -3.50 10.44 3.99
N LEU A 191 -4.82 10.31 3.85
CA LEU A 191 -5.76 11.41 4.05
C LEU A 191 -5.75 11.94 5.49
N VAL A 192 -5.69 11.05 6.49
CA VAL A 192 -5.59 11.43 7.91
C VAL A 192 -4.29 12.19 8.20
N VAL A 193 -3.15 11.69 7.70
CA VAL A 193 -1.84 12.33 7.87
C VAL A 193 -1.79 13.70 7.21
N GLU A 194 -2.32 13.81 5.99
CA GLU A 194 -2.39 15.07 5.25
C GLU A 194 -3.29 16.09 5.97
N THR A 195 -4.40 15.62 6.53
CA THR A 195 -5.30 16.42 7.36
C THR A 195 -4.62 16.89 8.64
N LEU A 196 -3.88 16.02 9.33
CA LEU A 196 -3.10 16.38 10.52
C LEU A 196 -1.98 17.39 10.20
N ALA A 197 -1.35 17.24 9.04
CA ALA A 197 -0.32 18.16 8.57
C ALA A 197 -0.89 19.56 8.26
N TYR A 198 -2.07 19.61 7.63
CA TYR A 198 -2.81 20.84 7.40
C TYR A 198 -3.20 21.54 8.71
N GLN A 199 -3.63 20.78 9.73
CA GLN A 199 -3.96 21.31 11.05
C GLN A 199 -2.73 21.80 11.85
N GLY A 200 -1.51 21.57 11.36
CA GLY A 200 -0.27 21.88 12.07
C GLY A 200 0.08 20.89 13.19
N LEU A 201 -0.68 19.80 13.33
CA LEU A 201 -0.45 18.74 14.32
C LEU A 201 0.56 17.69 13.85
N ALA A 202 0.88 17.69 12.56
CA ALA A 202 1.94 16.89 11.99
C ALA A 202 2.75 17.70 10.96
N ALA A 203 3.93 17.19 10.65
CA ALA A 203 4.71 17.59 9.50
C ALA A 203 4.99 16.36 8.66
N THR A 204 4.88 16.52 7.35
CA THR A 204 5.13 15.47 6.37
C THR A 204 6.29 15.89 5.48
N THR A 205 7.22 14.98 5.23
CA THR A 205 8.29 15.16 4.25
C THR A 205 8.46 13.87 3.46
N VAL A 206 8.78 14.00 2.17
CA VAL A 206 9.12 12.85 1.34
C VAL A 206 10.63 12.79 1.19
N HIS A 207 11.22 11.67 1.55
CA HIS A 207 12.66 11.42 1.43
C HIS A 207 12.89 10.02 0.87
N ASN A 208 13.72 9.90 -0.18
CA ASN A 208 13.98 8.62 -0.88
C ASN A 208 12.70 7.88 -1.32
N GLY A 209 11.67 8.62 -1.77
CA GLY A 209 10.39 8.04 -2.18
C GLY A 209 9.48 7.54 -1.04
N THR A 210 9.92 7.68 0.22
CA THR A 210 9.12 7.33 1.40
C THR A 210 8.63 8.58 2.10
N THR A 211 7.34 8.61 2.45
CA THR A 211 6.75 9.70 3.23
C THR A 211 7.01 9.48 4.72
N TYR A 212 7.58 10.47 5.37
CA TYR A 212 7.81 10.51 6.81
C TYR A 212 6.85 11.50 7.46
N VAL A 213 6.40 11.16 8.67
CA VAL A 213 5.44 11.95 9.44
C VAL A 213 6.00 12.18 10.84
N LYS A 214 6.06 13.43 11.28
CA LYS A 214 6.41 13.80 12.65
C LYS A 214 5.21 14.48 13.30
N PHE A 215 4.76 13.96 14.43
CA PHE A 215 3.63 14.50 15.18
C PHE A 215 4.10 15.53 16.22
N VAL A 216 3.26 16.53 16.51
CA VAL A 216 3.50 17.50 17.58
C VAL A 216 3.47 16.81 18.94
N MET A 217 4.45 17.11 19.79
CA MET A 217 4.50 16.54 21.15
C MET A 217 3.31 17.02 22.00
N PRO A 218 2.76 16.17 22.89
CA PRO A 218 1.69 16.57 23.78
C PRO A 218 2.16 17.72 24.69
N GLY A 219 1.58 18.91 24.51
CA GLY A 219 1.92 20.12 25.26
C GLY A 219 2.71 21.17 24.48
N ASP A 220 3.29 20.80 23.34
CA ASP A 220 3.86 21.77 22.40
C ASP A 220 2.78 22.30 21.45
N THR A 221 2.90 23.58 21.10
CA THR A 221 2.01 24.26 20.13
C THR A 221 2.74 24.67 18.86
N SER A 222 4.06 24.46 18.81
CA SER A 222 4.88 24.70 17.63
C SER A 222 4.68 23.56 16.62
N LYS A 223 4.62 23.95 15.34
CA LYS A 223 4.66 23.00 14.23
C LYS A 223 5.93 22.14 14.36
N PRO A 224 5.87 20.81 14.16
CA PRO A 224 7.05 20.00 14.23
C PRO A 224 7.87 20.27 12.96
N GLU A 225 9.16 20.52 13.12
CA GLU A 225 10.09 20.57 11.99
C GLU A 225 10.79 19.23 11.88
N ILE A 226 10.85 18.68 10.66
CA ILE A 226 11.60 17.48 10.35
C ILE A 226 12.96 17.95 9.86
N THR A 227 14.00 17.72 10.66
CA THR A 227 15.37 18.05 10.26
C THR A 227 15.99 16.91 9.43
N LEU A 228 17.02 17.22 8.64
CA LEU A 228 17.77 16.20 7.90
C LEU A 228 18.51 15.24 8.85
N ALA A 229 18.90 15.71 10.04
CA ALA A 229 19.48 14.87 11.08
C ALA A 229 18.46 13.86 11.62
N ASP A 230 17.21 14.29 11.85
CA ASP A 230 16.12 13.40 12.30
C ASP A 230 15.87 12.27 11.27
N LEU A 231 15.93 12.60 9.97
CA LEU A 231 15.77 11.64 8.89
C LEU A 231 16.94 10.65 8.80
N ALA A 232 18.18 11.13 9.03
CA ALA A 232 19.34 10.25 9.10
C ALA A 232 19.25 9.29 10.30
N GLU A 233 18.83 9.80 11.47
CA GLU A 233 18.67 9.01 12.68
C GLU A 233 17.62 7.91 12.52
N ILE A 234 16.43 8.23 11.99
CA ILE A 234 15.40 7.19 11.77
C ILE A 234 15.85 6.15 10.73
N ASN A 235 16.54 6.57 9.67
CA ASN A 235 17.05 5.63 8.66
C ASN A 235 18.08 4.67 9.26
N LEU A 236 18.96 5.17 10.14
CA LEU A 236 19.90 4.34 10.87
C LEU A 236 19.18 3.39 11.83
N LEU A 237 18.16 3.84 12.57
CA LEU A 237 17.36 2.98 13.45
C LEU A 237 16.64 1.88 12.67
N CYS A 238 16.00 2.21 11.55
CA CYS A 238 15.36 1.22 10.68
C CYS A 238 16.39 0.23 10.11
N ALA A 239 17.58 0.68 9.73
CA ALA A 239 18.65 -0.19 9.26
C ALA A 239 19.12 -1.16 10.36
N VAL A 240 19.22 -0.68 11.61
CA VAL A 240 19.54 -1.53 12.77
C VAL A 240 18.46 -2.59 13.00
N GLU A 241 17.18 -2.21 12.96
CA GLU A 241 16.05 -3.14 13.11
C GLU A 241 16.07 -4.21 12.01
N GLN A 242 16.27 -3.81 10.75
CA GLN A 242 16.38 -4.73 9.63
C GLN A 242 17.57 -5.70 9.76
N VAL A 243 18.73 -5.21 10.20
CA VAL A 243 19.89 -6.07 10.47
C VAL A 243 19.59 -7.06 11.60
N GLN A 244 18.88 -6.62 12.64
CA GLN A 244 18.49 -7.50 13.75
C GLN A 244 17.53 -8.61 13.29
N ASP A 245 16.56 -8.29 12.44
CA ASP A 245 15.64 -9.27 11.86
C ASP A 245 16.36 -10.27 10.96
N ASN A 246 17.31 -9.80 10.14
CA ASN A 246 18.15 -10.67 9.33
C ASN A 246 18.99 -11.63 10.20
N ILE A 247 19.59 -11.12 11.28
CA ILE A 247 20.32 -11.95 12.26
C ILE A 247 19.41 -13.01 12.86
N ASN A 248 18.19 -12.63 13.26
CA ASN A 248 17.23 -13.56 13.84
C ASN A 248 16.80 -14.65 12.83
N SER A 249 16.57 -14.28 11.56
CA SER A 249 16.25 -15.22 10.49
C SER A 249 17.40 -16.20 10.23
N ILE A 250 18.62 -15.69 10.08
CA ILE A 250 19.81 -16.51 9.86
C ILE A 250 20.04 -17.44 11.05
N ASN A 251 19.87 -16.96 12.29
CA ASN A 251 19.97 -17.81 13.48
C ASN A 251 18.91 -18.92 13.47
N ALA A 252 17.67 -18.63 13.04
CA ALA A 252 16.64 -19.65 12.90
C ALA A 252 17.05 -20.71 11.85
N GLU A 253 17.54 -20.29 10.69
CA GLU A 253 18.05 -21.18 9.64
C GLU A 253 19.22 -22.05 10.12
N ILE A 254 20.18 -21.46 10.85
CA ILE A 254 21.30 -22.21 11.46
C ILE A 254 20.76 -23.26 12.42
N THR A 255 19.79 -22.92 13.27
CA THR A 255 19.20 -23.89 14.20
C THR A 255 18.46 -25.01 13.47
N GLU A 256 17.77 -24.70 12.37
CA GLU A 256 17.09 -25.68 11.54
C GLU A 256 18.09 -26.63 10.87
N LEU A 257 19.13 -26.09 10.22
CA LEU A 257 20.20 -26.88 9.61
C LEU A 257 20.92 -27.76 10.64
N GLN A 258 21.17 -27.26 11.85
CA GLN A 258 21.74 -28.06 12.93
C GLN A 258 20.82 -29.21 13.36
N VAL A 259 19.51 -28.98 13.44
CA VAL A 259 18.53 -30.03 13.75
C VAL A 259 18.48 -31.06 12.63
N ASN A 260 18.45 -30.62 11.37
CA ASN A 260 18.42 -31.48 10.19
C ASN A 260 19.71 -32.30 10.03
N ALA A 261 20.88 -31.70 10.29
CA ALA A 261 22.15 -32.42 10.30
C ALA A 261 22.19 -33.46 11.43
N LYS A 262 21.75 -33.11 12.65
CA LYS A 262 21.64 -34.08 13.76
C LYS A 262 20.64 -35.19 13.47
N ALA A 263 19.52 -34.89 12.82
CA ALA A 263 18.54 -35.89 12.39
C ALA A 263 19.12 -36.80 11.30
N SER A 264 19.88 -36.25 10.35
CA SER A 264 20.56 -36.99 9.29
C SER A 264 21.69 -37.87 9.84
N LEU A 265 22.43 -37.43 10.87
CA LEU A 265 23.41 -38.26 11.58
C LEU A 265 22.75 -39.39 12.38
N LYS A 266 21.60 -39.14 13.03
CA LYS A 266 20.80 -40.19 13.68
C LYS A 266 20.21 -41.18 12.67
N SER A 267 19.79 -40.67 11.50
CA SER A 267 19.37 -41.48 10.34
C SER A 267 20.56 -42.09 9.59
N GLY A 268 21.79 -41.65 9.89
CA GLY A 268 23.07 -42.22 9.49
C GLY A 268 23.36 -43.57 10.15
N SER A 269 22.33 -44.21 10.71
CA SER A 269 22.35 -45.63 11.04
C SER A 269 22.72 -46.50 9.84
N ARG A 270 22.79 -46.00 8.60
CA ARG A 270 23.29 -46.77 7.45
C ARG A 270 24.71 -47.33 7.67
N VAL A 271 25.58 -46.62 8.37
CA VAL A 271 26.92 -47.13 8.72
C VAL A 271 26.81 -48.18 9.84
N GLN A 272 26.00 -47.93 10.87
CA GLN A 272 25.81 -48.86 12.00
C GLN A 272 25.07 -50.15 11.59
N THR A 273 24.00 -50.02 10.82
CA THR A 273 23.21 -51.10 10.20
C THR A 273 24.02 -51.82 9.12
N GLY A 274 24.90 -51.12 8.40
CA GLY A 274 25.88 -51.74 7.51
C GLY A 274 26.86 -52.63 8.28
N VAL A 275 27.44 -52.12 9.36
CA VAL A 275 28.35 -52.88 10.25
C VAL A 275 27.64 -54.08 10.92
N GLU A 276 26.35 -53.96 11.26
CA GLU A 276 25.54 -55.05 11.82
C GLU A 276 25.14 -56.10 10.76
N ALA A 277 24.75 -55.67 9.56
CA ALA A 277 24.46 -56.56 8.43
C ALA A 277 25.71 -57.32 7.96
N ILE A 278 26.87 -56.64 7.94
CA ILE A 278 28.17 -57.26 7.68
C ILE A 278 28.49 -58.31 8.76
N ARG A 279 28.29 -57.99 10.05
CA ARG A 279 28.49 -58.94 11.17
C ARG A 279 27.57 -60.16 11.11
N ASP A 280 26.35 -59.99 10.63
CA ASP A 280 25.43 -61.11 10.41
C ASP A 280 25.77 -61.92 9.14
N SER A 281 26.33 -61.30 8.10
CA SER A 281 26.84 -62.00 6.92
C SER A 281 28.09 -62.86 7.22
N PHE A 282 28.91 -62.45 8.20
CA PHE A 282 30.09 -63.20 8.68
C PHE A 282 29.75 -64.50 9.44
N LYS A 283 28.49 -64.76 9.78
CA LYS A 283 28.07 -66.02 10.41
C LYS A 283 27.88 -67.16 9.40
N GLY A 284 27.92 -66.87 8.10
CA GLY A 284 27.49 -67.80 7.04
C GLY A 284 28.59 -68.54 6.28
N ASP A 285 29.79 -67.98 6.08
CA ASP A 285 30.81 -68.63 5.25
C ASP A 285 32.23 -68.21 5.68
N LEU A 286 32.95 -69.12 6.35
CA LEU A 286 34.34 -68.95 6.78
C LEU A 286 35.28 -69.79 5.88
N SER A 287 35.17 -69.61 4.57
CA SER A 287 36.15 -70.12 3.61
C SER A 287 37.35 -69.18 3.54
N ALA A 288 38.58 -69.70 3.59
CA ALA A 288 39.81 -68.89 3.54
C ALA A 288 39.92 -68.04 2.26
N GLU A 289 39.33 -68.49 1.16
CA GLU A 289 39.28 -67.78 -0.12
C GLU A 289 38.21 -66.67 -0.10
N GLY A 290 37.09 -66.89 0.59
CA GLY A 290 36.09 -65.86 0.85
C GLY A 290 36.62 -64.77 1.78
N VAL A 291 37.38 -65.14 2.82
CA VAL A 291 38.01 -64.19 3.75
C VAL A 291 39.03 -63.30 3.03
N ALA A 292 39.83 -63.85 2.12
CA ALA A 292 40.80 -63.06 1.34
C ALA A 292 40.12 -62.05 0.41
N ASN A 293 39.10 -62.48 -0.36
CA ASN A 293 38.38 -61.57 -1.24
C ASN A 293 37.64 -60.48 -0.46
N THR A 294 37.09 -60.81 0.71
CA THR A 294 36.46 -59.81 1.59
C THR A 294 37.46 -58.90 2.30
N MET A 295 38.70 -59.35 2.52
CA MET A 295 39.77 -58.51 3.07
C MET A 295 40.19 -57.46 2.04
N ASP A 296 40.26 -57.84 0.76
CA ASP A 296 40.55 -56.92 -0.35
C ASP A 296 39.42 -55.88 -0.52
N GLU A 297 38.15 -56.32 -0.51
CA GLU A 297 36.99 -55.41 -0.55
C GLU A 297 36.90 -54.51 0.69
N LEU A 298 37.21 -55.02 1.89
CA LEU A 298 37.28 -54.21 3.11
C LEU A 298 38.42 -53.19 3.06
N GLN A 299 39.54 -53.55 2.43
CA GLN A 299 40.68 -52.66 2.29
C GLN A 299 40.38 -51.54 1.28
N GLU A 300 39.67 -51.85 0.20
CA GLU A 300 39.14 -50.85 -0.75
C GLU A 300 38.18 -49.87 -0.07
N VAL A 301 37.21 -50.37 0.70
CA VAL A 301 36.23 -49.52 1.41
C VAL A 301 36.89 -48.72 2.54
N LEU A 302 37.91 -49.26 3.21
CA LEU A 302 38.67 -48.53 4.22
C LEU A 302 39.51 -47.42 3.60
N GLU A 303 40.16 -47.67 2.46
CA GLU A 303 40.85 -46.63 1.69
C GLU A 303 39.88 -45.52 1.26
N GLU A 304 38.71 -45.88 0.75
CA GLU A 304 37.70 -44.89 0.33
C GLU A 304 37.15 -44.08 1.51
N CYS A 305 36.92 -44.72 2.66
CA CYS A 305 36.53 -44.03 3.89
C CYS A 305 37.65 -43.12 4.43
N GLN A 306 38.91 -43.53 4.29
CA GLN A 306 40.06 -42.77 4.75
C GLN A 306 40.33 -41.56 3.85
N ASP A 307 40.08 -41.69 2.54
CA ASP A 307 40.09 -40.59 1.57
C ASP A 307 38.97 -39.58 1.87
N ILE A 308 37.75 -40.05 2.12
CA ILE A 308 36.62 -39.17 2.50
C ILE A 308 36.94 -38.43 3.80
N ASN A 309 37.48 -39.13 4.80
CA ASN A 309 37.82 -38.53 6.09
C ASN A 309 39.03 -37.59 5.98
N SER A 310 39.97 -37.86 5.07
CA SER A 310 41.05 -36.95 4.72
C SER A 310 40.50 -35.67 4.09
N VAL A 311 39.62 -35.78 3.10
CA VAL A 311 38.97 -34.63 2.43
C VAL A 311 38.17 -33.77 3.41
N LEU A 312 37.48 -34.39 4.36
CA LEU A 312 36.73 -33.70 5.42
C LEU A 312 37.64 -33.09 6.50
N ALA A 313 38.76 -33.75 6.85
CA ALA A 313 39.75 -33.24 7.79
C ALA A 313 40.61 -32.09 7.21
N THR A 314 40.82 -32.08 5.90
CA THR A 314 41.33 -30.92 5.14
C THR A 314 40.26 -29.88 4.85
N GLY A 315 39.05 -30.02 5.43
CA GLY A 315 37.90 -29.16 5.18
C GLY A 315 38.32 -27.70 5.03
N VAL A 316 37.92 -27.09 3.89
CA VAL A 316 38.27 -25.73 3.43
C VAL A 316 39.03 -24.94 4.49
N THR A 317 40.34 -25.18 4.57
CA THR A 317 41.22 -24.33 5.36
C THR A 317 41.29 -23.00 4.63
N GLU A 318 41.12 -21.91 5.37
CA GLU A 318 41.15 -20.49 4.95
C GLU A 318 42.49 -20.04 4.30
N GLN A 319 43.25 -20.93 3.66
CA GLN A 319 44.57 -20.67 3.12
C GLN A 319 44.77 -20.95 1.63
N ASP A 320 43.84 -21.58 0.92
CA ASP A 320 44.01 -21.86 -0.53
C ASP A 320 42.93 -21.25 -1.44
N VAL A 321 42.23 -20.23 -0.93
CA VAL A 321 41.51 -19.29 -1.80
C VAL A 321 42.24 -17.97 -1.69
N ASP A 322 43.00 -17.61 -2.72
CA ASP A 322 43.60 -16.28 -2.80
C ASP A 322 42.46 -15.27 -2.98
N ASP A 323 41.99 -14.72 -1.86
CA ASP A 323 40.95 -13.69 -1.83
C ASP A 323 41.28 -12.53 -2.78
N THR A 324 42.57 -12.27 -3.06
CA THR A 324 42.98 -11.25 -4.02
C THR A 324 42.75 -11.65 -5.47
N ALA A 325 42.85 -12.95 -5.80
CA ALA A 325 42.50 -13.48 -7.12
C ALA A 325 40.99 -13.44 -7.35
N LEU A 326 40.19 -13.80 -6.35
CA LEU A 326 38.72 -13.68 -6.43
C LEU A 326 38.24 -12.23 -6.50
N LEU A 327 38.82 -11.32 -5.71
CA LEU A 327 38.51 -9.89 -5.79
C LEU A 327 38.85 -9.31 -7.17
N LYS A 328 39.95 -9.77 -7.78
CA LYS A 328 40.33 -9.36 -9.13
C LYS A 328 39.39 -9.92 -10.20
N GLU A 329 38.96 -11.18 -10.07
CA GLU A 329 37.99 -11.80 -10.99
C GLU A 329 36.61 -11.14 -10.84
N LEU A 330 36.21 -10.77 -9.62
CA LEU A 330 34.99 -10.00 -9.35
C LEU A 330 35.06 -8.57 -9.92
N ASP A 331 36.20 -7.90 -9.82
CA ASP A 331 36.40 -6.56 -10.40
C ASP A 331 36.42 -6.62 -11.95
N GLU A 332 36.95 -7.70 -12.54
CA GLU A 332 36.82 -7.97 -13.97
C GLU A 332 35.37 -8.23 -14.37
N LEU A 333 34.59 -9.01 -13.60
CA LEU A 333 33.15 -9.24 -13.87
C LEU A 333 32.33 -7.96 -13.77
N MET A 334 32.55 -7.15 -12.73
CA MET A 334 31.91 -5.83 -12.55
C MET A 334 32.29 -4.84 -13.67
N SER A 335 33.55 -4.86 -14.11
CA SER A 335 34.03 -4.04 -15.22
C SER A 335 33.49 -4.50 -16.58
N THR A 336 33.19 -5.79 -16.72
CA THR A 336 32.62 -6.37 -17.96
C THR A 336 31.13 -6.02 -18.10
N ASP A 337 30.38 -5.99 -16.99
CA ASP A 337 29.00 -5.45 -16.97
C ASP A 337 28.94 -3.94 -17.22
N GLN A 338 29.96 -3.17 -16.81
CA GLN A 338 30.04 -1.76 -17.20
C GLN A 338 30.38 -1.54 -18.69
N LYS A 339 31.08 -2.48 -19.34
CA LYS A 339 31.38 -2.40 -20.78
C LYS A 339 30.17 -2.75 -21.64
N SER A 340 29.31 -3.68 -21.21
CA SER A 340 28.05 -3.99 -21.89
C SER A 340 27.06 -2.82 -21.80
N SER A 341 27.01 -2.13 -20.65
CA SER A 341 26.19 -0.93 -20.45
C SER A 341 26.66 0.25 -21.32
N LYS A 342 27.97 0.50 -21.43
CA LYS A 342 28.52 1.59 -22.28
C LYS A 342 28.30 1.36 -23.77
N GLN A 343 28.36 0.12 -24.26
CA GLN A 343 28.01 -0.20 -25.66
C GLN A 343 26.51 0.01 -25.94
N HIS A 344 25.66 -0.28 -24.97
CA HIS A 344 24.22 -0.05 -25.08
C HIS A 344 23.88 1.44 -25.08
N GLU A 345 24.61 2.26 -24.32
CA GLU A 345 24.43 3.71 -24.23
C GLU A 345 24.93 4.44 -25.49
N GLU A 346 26.00 3.93 -26.13
CA GLU A 346 26.53 4.45 -27.40
C GLU A 346 25.62 4.10 -28.60
N LEU A 347 24.95 2.94 -28.56
CA LEU A 347 23.90 2.56 -29.51
C LEU A 347 22.62 3.41 -29.34
N ILE A 348 22.22 3.72 -28.11
CA ILE A 348 21.06 4.58 -27.81
C ILE A 348 21.33 6.04 -28.24
N ASN A 349 22.54 6.57 -28.03
CA ASN A 349 22.91 7.89 -28.52
C ASN A 349 22.99 7.95 -30.06
N SER A 350 23.45 6.89 -30.72
CA SER A 350 23.46 6.81 -32.18
C SER A 350 22.05 6.76 -32.77
N MET A 351 21.11 6.05 -32.12
CA MET A 351 19.69 6.03 -32.50
C MET A 351 18.98 7.37 -32.31
N SER A 352 19.40 8.16 -31.31
CA SER A 352 18.82 9.48 -31.01
C SER A 352 19.21 10.55 -32.05
N SER A 353 20.18 10.27 -32.92
CA SER A 353 20.62 11.19 -34.00
C SER A 353 19.83 11.06 -35.31
N LEU A 354 18.96 10.05 -35.44
CA LEU A 354 18.08 9.88 -36.60
C LEU A 354 16.83 10.75 -36.42
N THR A 355 16.92 12.01 -36.85
CA THR A 355 15.74 12.87 -36.99
C THR A 355 14.89 12.40 -38.16
N LEU A 356 13.66 11.98 -37.86
CA LEU A 356 12.63 11.75 -38.88
C LEU A 356 12.34 13.08 -39.59
N PRO A 357 12.27 13.11 -40.93
CA PRO A 357 11.95 14.33 -41.67
C PRO A 357 10.54 14.81 -41.32
N ASP A 358 10.41 16.13 -41.20
CA ASP A 358 9.19 16.82 -40.77
C ASP A 358 7.96 16.42 -41.61
N VAL A 359 6.86 16.08 -40.93
CA VAL A 359 5.58 15.78 -41.56
C VAL A 359 5.07 17.05 -42.28
N PRO A 360 4.75 16.99 -43.58
CA PRO A 360 4.25 18.16 -44.31
C PRO A 360 2.99 18.74 -43.68
N LYS A 361 3.06 19.99 -43.20
CA LYS A 361 1.95 20.71 -42.53
C LYS A 361 0.81 21.14 -43.46
N ARG A 362 0.80 20.71 -44.73
CA ARG A 362 -0.25 21.04 -45.70
C ARG A 362 -1.14 19.83 -45.93
N ASN A 363 -2.41 19.96 -45.53
CA ASN A 363 -3.45 19.02 -45.91
C ASN A 363 -3.58 19.03 -47.46
N PRO A 364 -3.34 17.90 -48.15
CA PRO A 364 -3.41 17.83 -49.61
C PRO A 364 -4.84 17.98 -50.17
N LEU A 365 -5.86 18.10 -49.33
CA LEU A 365 -7.26 18.25 -49.73
C LEU A 365 -7.78 19.71 -49.71
N SER A 366 -6.94 20.69 -49.36
CA SER A 366 -7.34 22.11 -49.30
C SER A 366 -7.55 22.77 -50.67
N SER A 367 -7.13 22.13 -51.77
CA SER A 367 -7.13 22.69 -53.13
C SER A 367 -8.35 22.29 -53.98
N LEU A 368 -9.37 21.64 -53.41
CA LEU A 368 -10.57 21.19 -54.15
C LEU A 368 -11.80 22.10 -54.00
N ASN A 369 -11.68 23.29 -53.40
CA ASN A 369 -12.78 24.24 -53.35
C ASN A 369 -12.41 25.60 -53.94
N THR A 370 -12.14 25.61 -55.24
CA THR A 370 -12.17 26.80 -56.08
C THR A 370 -13.12 26.53 -57.24
N GLN A 371 -14.42 26.64 -56.99
CA GLN A 371 -15.35 26.96 -58.07
C GLN A 371 -15.32 28.48 -58.32
N PRO A 372 -15.28 28.90 -59.59
CA PRO A 372 -15.09 30.29 -59.98
C PRO A 372 -16.36 31.12 -59.75
N SER A 373 -16.10 32.33 -59.27
CA SER A 373 -16.99 33.49 -59.23
C SER A 373 -17.77 33.68 -60.52
N SER A 374 -19.11 33.70 -60.41
CA SER A 374 -19.99 34.21 -61.47
C SER A 374 -19.91 35.74 -61.52
N PRO A 375 -19.92 36.35 -62.72
CA PRO A 375 -19.72 37.79 -62.89
C PRO A 375 -21.00 38.59 -62.60
N THR A 376 -20.81 39.68 -61.88
CA THR A 376 -21.79 40.74 -61.64
C THR A 376 -22.10 41.48 -62.95
N LEU A 377 -23.33 41.35 -63.45
CA LEU A 377 -23.87 42.25 -64.47
C LEU A 377 -24.56 43.43 -63.77
N LYS A 378 -23.91 44.60 -63.85
CA LYS A 378 -24.56 45.91 -63.72
C LYS A 378 -25.00 46.37 -65.10
N ALA A 379 -26.25 46.81 -65.23
CA ALA A 379 -26.62 48.00 -66.01
C ALA A 379 -28.07 48.43 -65.69
N THR A 380 -28.15 49.56 -64.98
CA THR A 380 -29.16 50.63 -64.99
C THR A 380 -29.65 51.03 -66.40
N PRO A 381 -30.71 51.86 -66.55
CA PRO A 381 -31.33 52.78 -65.59
C PRO A 381 -32.79 52.49 -65.21
#